data_AF-A0A928XFX0-F1
#
_entry.id   AF-A0A928XFX0-F1
#
_cell.length_a   1.000
_cell.length_b   1.000
_cell.length_c   1.000
_cell.angle_alpha   90.00
_cell.angle_beta   90.00
_cell.angle_gamma   90.00
#
_symmetry.space_group_name_H-M   'P 1'
#
loop_
_entity.id
_entity.type
_entity.pdbx_description
1 polymer ?
#
loop_
_entity_poly.entity_id
_entity_poly.type
_entity_poly.pdbx_seq_one_letter_code
_entity_poly.pdbx_strand_id
1 'polypeptide(L)'
;MPGELFQRENHPYKYGYGKLMHSGYHFIDLFGWLAEINCLIEAKQPTSVDLYVKRFRPFDFMQQINQVDYQRLLGVEQPAHFFEAARPDLGELDVFILGQLKRGEAVITTTSINLQQNSFCRRAWPYEPKDVYKGNGRVRHERLNIQVSNLLNIQVHSYQSYEVGKKDVITTGAGHEDHFDIFIFRNSGLVGGQPLAKFSLGEEVRREHSQDSSYLGHNEQAREALFLDFLEGRPSPSHFSTHGLTNKLLSKIYECIVKENCGSLPHLEFEL
;
A
#
# COMPACT_ATOMS: atom_id res chain seq x y z
N MET A 1 -6.10 -8.23 17.06
CA MET A 1 -5.42 -8.24 18.37
C MET A 1 -5.25 -6.80 18.82
N PRO A 2 -6.07 -6.33 19.78
CA PRO A 2 -6.25 -4.91 20.01
C PRO A 2 -5.01 -4.26 20.66
N GLY A 3 -4.24 -5.00 21.48
CA GLY A 3 -3.01 -4.50 22.11
C GLY A 3 -1.97 -3.93 21.14
N GLU A 4 -1.84 -4.50 19.94
CA GLU A 4 -0.85 -4.07 18.94
C GLU A 4 -1.00 -2.61 18.52
N LEU A 5 -2.23 -2.09 18.57
CA LEU A 5 -2.54 -0.72 18.18
C LEU A 5 -2.03 0.30 19.21
N PHE A 6 -1.82 -0.13 20.46
CA PHE A 6 -1.53 0.75 21.59
C PHE A 6 -0.17 0.48 22.23
N GLN A 7 0.32 -0.76 22.15
CA GLN A 7 1.53 -1.20 22.84
C GLN A 7 2.78 -1.14 21.95
N ARG A 8 2.64 -1.30 20.63
CA ARG A 8 3.82 -1.32 19.75
C ARG A 8 4.47 0.05 19.64
N GLU A 9 5.77 0.09 19.92
CA GLU A 9 6.61 1.28 19.73
C GLU A 9 6.99 1.49 18.27
N ASN A 10 7.12 0.40 17.49
CA ASN A 10 7.50 0.46 16.07
C ASN A 10 6.32 0.74 15.12
N HIS A 11 5.10 0.86 15.64
CA HIS A 11 3.93 1.27 14.89
C HIS A 11 3.49 2.64 15.38
N PRO A 12 3.18 3.59 14.48
CA PRO A 12 3.09 4.97 14.91
C PRO A 12 1.72 5.39 15.48
N TYR A 13 0.72 4.51 15.48
CA TYR A 13 -0.69 4.88 15.72
C TYR A 13 -0.89 5.72 16.98
N LYS A 14 -0.25 5.34 18.09
CA LYS A 14 -0.33 6.05 19.38
C LYS A 14 0.31 7.44 19.42
N TYR A 15 1.08 7.79 18.40
CA TYR A 15 1.73 9.09 18.27
C TYR A 15 1.01 10.03 17.28
N GLY A 16 -0.20 9.65 16.83
CA GLY A 16 -1.05 10.51 16.00
C GLY A 16 -0.78 10.45 14.48
N TYR A 17 0.14 9.59 14.04
CA TYR A 17 0.36 9.26 12.63
C TYR A 17 0.32 7.75 12.44
N GLY A 18 -0.05 7.26 11.26
CA GLY A 18 -0.47 5.88 11.10
C GLY A 18 0.04 5.20 9.85
N LYS A 19 -0.85 4.45 9.19
CA LYS A 19 -0.56 3.62 8.02
C LYS A 19 0.15 4.38 6.91
N LEU A 20 -0.20 5.64 6.69
CA LEU A 20 0.37 6.46 5.61
C LEU A 20 1.89 6.61 5.79
N MET A 21 2.34 7.09 6.94
CA MET A 21 3.77 7.30 7.21
C MET A 21 4.53 6.02 7.59
N HIS A 22 3.83 5.00 8.12
CA HIS A 22 4.50 3.76 8.49
C HIS A 22 4.95 2.94 7.27
N SER A 23 4.05 2.75 6.30
CA SER A 23 4.31 1.88 5.13
C SER A 23 3.55 2.29 3.87
N GLY A 24 2.54 3.16 3.99
CA GLY A 24 1.70 3.60 2.89
C GLY A 24 2.41 4.53 1.91
N TYR A 25 3.43 5.26 2.36
CA TYR A 25 4.15 6.23 1.55
C TYR A 25 4.79 5.61 0.30
N HIS A 26 5.18 4.34 0.34
CA HIS A 26 5.68 3.62 -0.84
C HIS A 26 4.65 3.57 -1.98
N PHE A 27 3.36 3.51 -1.68
CA PHE A 27 2.30 3.51 -2.70
C PHE A 27 1.99 4.92 -3.20
N ILE A 28 2.22 5.94 -2.37
CA ILE A 28 2.17 7.34 -2.81
C ILE A 28 3.33 7.63 -3.75
N ASP A 29 4.51 7.11 -3.43
CA ASP A 29 5.70 7.22 -4.26
C ASP A 29 5.53 6.48 -5.59
N LEU A 30 5.04 5.24 -5.55
CA LEU A 30 4.69 4.48 -6.75
C LEU A 30 3.67 5.23 -7.63
N PHE A 31 2.65 5.84 -7.02
CA PHE A 31 1.71 6.68 -7.76
C PHE A 31 2.39 7.91 -8.37
N GLY A 32 3.22 8.61 -7.61
CA GLY A 32 3.99 9.76 -8.08
C GLY A 32 4.84 9.41 -9.30
N TRP A 33 5.61 8.34 -9.20
CA TRP A 33 6.43 7.81 -10.30
C TRP A 33 5.59 7.41 -11.53
N LEU A 34 4.48 6.69 -11.34
CA LEU A 34 3.59 6.34 -12.45
C LEU A 34 2.96 7.58 -13.10
N ALA A 35 2.64 8.61 -12.32
CA ALA A 35 2.04 9.84 -12.80
C ALA A 35 3.00 10.69 -13.66
N GLU A 36 4.32 10.53 -13.50
CA GLU A 36 5.33 11.19 -14.34
C GLU A 36 5.19 10.84 -15.82
N ILE A 37 4.55 9.71 -16.16
CA ILE A 37 4.28 9.35 -17.56
C ILE A 37 3.47 10.43 -18.29
N ASN A 38 2.64 11.19 -17.57
CA ASN A 38 1.87 12.29 -18.14
C ASN A 38 2.76 13.45 -18.61
N CYS A 39 3.97 13.57 -18.06
CA CYS A 39 4.93 14.60 -18.44
C CYS A 39 5.64 14.28 -19.77
N LEU A 40 5.50 13.06 -20.30
CA LEU A 40 6.06 12.69 -21.61
C LEU A 40 5.35 13.39 -22.78
N ILE A 41 4.12 13.86 -22.56
CA ILE A 41 3.35 14.60 -23.57
C ILE A 41 2.98 15.94 -22.95
N GLU A 42 3.57 17.03 -23.44
CA GLU A 42 3.37 18.38 -22.91
C GLU A 42 1.87 18.70 -22.77
N ALA A 43 1.04 18.33 -23.77
CA ALA A 43 -0.41 18.49 -23.77
C ALA A 43 -1.15 17.81 -22.59
N LYS A 44 -0.52 16.82 -21.96
CA LYS A 44 -1.06 16.00 -20.86
C LYS A 44 -0.39 16.26 -19.52
N GLN A 45 0.61 17.13 -19.44
CA GLN A 45 1.25 17.45 -18.18
C GLN A 45 0.25 18.11 -17.20
N PRO A 46 0.02 17.53 -16.01
CA PRO A 46 -0.85 18.14 -15.01
C PRO A 46 -0.20 19.39 -14.40
N THR A 47 -1.02 20.36 -14.05
CA THR A 47 -0.63 21.62 -13.39
C THR A 47 -1.19 21.73 -11.98
N SER A 48 -2.26 21.01 -11.65
CA SER A 48 -2.87 21.02 -10.32
C SER A 48 -3.37 19.64 -9.90
N VAL A 49 -3.65 19.51 -8.61
CA VAL A 49 -4.20 18.31 -7.99
C VAL A 49 -5.41 18.68 -7.15
N ASP A 50 -6.48 17.92 -7.30
CA ASP A 50 -7.64 17.90 -6.41
C ASP A 50 -7.60 16.60 -5.58
N LEU A 51 -7.66 16.69 -4.25
CA LEU A 51 -7.63 15.57 -3.32
C LEU A 51 -8.85 15.54 -2.42
N TYR A 52 -9.38 14.35 -2.22
CA TYR A 52 -10.33 14.01 -1.16
C TYR A 52 -9.81 12.81 -0.36
N VAL A 53 -9.76 12.95 0.96
CA VAL A 53 -9.14 11.93 1.83
C VAL A 53 -10.11 11.50 2.93
N LYS A 54 -10.20 10.20 3.17
CA LYS A 54 -10.87 9.61 4.33
C LYS A 54 -9.94 8.66 5.04
N ARG A 55 -10.22 8.42 6.32
CA ARG A 55 -9.42 7.52 7.15
C ARG A 55 -10.32 6.68 8.04
N PHE A 56 -9.73 5.60 8.52
CA PHE A 56 -10.28 4.71 9.51
C PHE A 56 -9.26 4.60 10.65
N ARG A 57 -9.69 4.60 11.91
CA ARG A 57 -8.81 4.70 13.08
C ARG A 57 -8.90 3.47 13.98
N PRO A 58 -7.94 3.31 14.92
CA PRO A 58 -8.07 2.34 16.01
C PRO A 58 -9.38 2.50 16.79
N PHE A 59 -9.86 3.73 16.99
CA PHE A 59 -11.18 3.99 17.60
C PHE A 59 -12.32 3.33 16.83
N ASP A 60 -12.36 3.51 15.51
CA ASP A 60 -13.40 2.93 14.64
C ASP A 60 -13.29 1.40 14.59
N PHE A 61 -12.06 0.87 14.58
CA PHE A 61 -11.80 -0.57 14.60
C PHE A 61 -12.37 -1.25 15.84
N MET A 62 -12.23 -0.62 17.02
CA MET A 62 -12.80 -1.16 18.26
C MET A 62 -14.33 -1.18 18.26
N GLN A 63 -14.99 -0.37 17.41
CA GLN A 63 -16.45 -0.45 17.22
C GLN A 63 -16.86 -1.58 16.27
N GLN A 64 -15.98 -2.00 15.36
CA GLN A 64 -16.23 -3.12 14.44
C GLN A 64 -15.99 -4.50 15.07
N ILE A 65 -14.92 -4.61 15.87
CA ILE A 65 -14.56 -5.84 16.61
C ILE A 65 -14.32 -5.44 18.05
N ASN A 66 -15.37 -5.53 18.87
CA ASN A 66 -15.33 -5.11 20.27
C ASN A 66 -14.91 -6.28 21.18
N GLN A 67 -14.89 -6.03 22.50
CA GLN A 67 -14.49 -7.01 23.51
C GLN A 67 -15.32 -8.31 23.46
N VAL A 68 -16.63 -8.19 23.22
CA VAL A 68 -17.55 -9.34 23.11
C VAL A 68 -17.22 -10.18 21.88
N ASP A 69 -16.89 -9.53 20.75
CA ASP A 69 -16.49 -10.21 19.53
C ASP A 69 -15.17 -10.97 19.72
N TYR A 70 -14.17 -10.34 20.36
CA TYR A 70 -12.91 -11.01 20.68
C TYR A 70 -13.10 -12.23 21.60
N GLN A 71 -13.93 -12.09 22.65
CA GLN A 71 -14.24 -13.21 23.53
C GLN A 71 -14.91 -14.36 22.79
N ARG A 72 -15.84 -14.05 21.88
CA ARG A 72 -16.53 -15.06 21.05
C ARG A 72 -15.57 -15.74 20.07
N LEU A 73 -14.69 -14.99 19.42
CA LEU A 73 -13.80 -15.49 18.37
C LEU A 73 -12.60 -16.26 18.91
N LEU A 74 -12.03 -15.82 20.03
CA LEU A 74 -10.77 -16.36 20.58
C LEU A 74 -10.99 -17.20 21.85
N GLY A 75 -12.20 -17.22 22.40
CA GLY A 75 -12.54 -17.97 23.61
C GLY A 75 -11.90 -17.41 24.88
N VAL A 76 -11.27 -16.23 24.82
CA VAL A 76 -10.65 -15.57 25.96
C VAL A 76 -11.00 -14.10 26.01
N GLU A 77 -11.13 -13.59 27.22
CA GLU A 77 -11.37 -12.17 27.44
C GLU A 77 -10.09 -11.38 27.21
N GLN A 78 -10.18 -10.35 26.38
CA GLN A 78 -9.08 -9.42 26.15
C GLN A 78 -9.04 -8.36 27.26
N PRO A 79 -7.86 -7.89 27.69
CA PRO A 79 -7.76 -6.85 28.70
C PRO A 79 -8.57 -5.59 28.36
N ALA A 80 -9.44 -5.14 29.27
CA ALA A 80 -10.33 -4.00 29.08
C ALA A 80 -9.58 -2.70 28.68
N HIS A 81 -8.40 -2.49 29.25
CA HIS A 81 -7.57 -1.31 28.97
C HIS A 81 -7.19 -1.14 27.49
N PHE A 82 -7.21 -2.22 26.67
CA PHE A 82 -7.01 -2.10 25.23
C PHE A 82 -8.18 -1.39 24.54
N PHE A 83 -9.40 -1.61 24.99
CA PHE A 83 -10.59 -0.95 24.42
C PHE A 83 -10.73 0.47 24.96
N GLU A 84 -10.36 0.70 26.22
CA GLU A 84 -10.34 2.03 26.85
C GLU A 84 -9.26 2.96 26.25
N ALA A 85 -8.14 2.39 25.76
CA ALA A 85 -7.07 3.12 25.10
C ALA A 85 -7.43 3.61 23.69
N ALA A 86 -8.57 3.19 23.14
CA ALA A 86 -9.01 3.61 21.82
C ALA A 86 -9.51 5.05 21.86
N ARG A 87 -8.77 5.95 21.21
CA ARG A 87 -9.06 7.39 21.21
C ARG A 87 -9.20 7.95 19.79
N PRO A 88 -10.05 8.97 19.57
CA PRO A 88 -10.24 9.56 18.24
C PRO A 88 -9.01 10.26 17.66
N ASP A 89 -8.03 10.65 18.48
CA ASP A 89 -6.81 11.37 18.10
C ASP A 89 -5.66 10.45 17.66
N LEU A 90 -5.86 9.14 17.69
CA LEU A 90 -4.89 8.18 17.20
C LEU A 90 -4.69 8.28 15.68
N GLY A 91 -3.47 7.91 15.26
CA GLY A 91 -3.05 7.82 13.87
C GLY A 91 -3.92 6.84 13.08
N GLU A 92 -4.02 7.10 11.79
CA GLU A 92 -4.89 6.37 10.88
C GLU A 92 -4.49 4.90 10.72
N LEU A 93 -5.45 3.99 10.90
CA LEU A 93 -5.28 2.58 10.63
C LEU A 93 -5.41 2.30 9.12
N ASP A 94 -6.42 2.91 8.48
CA ASP A 94 -6.59 2.90 7.02
C ASP A 94 -6.69 4.32 6.47
N VAL A 95 -6.30 4.51 5.20
CA VAL A 95 -6.43 5.76 4.46
C VAL A 95 -6.99 5.47 3.07
N PHE A 96 -7.99 6.24 2.68
CA PHE A 96 -8.64 6.22 1.38
C PHE A 96 -8.43 7.57 0.73
N ILE A 97 -7.76 7.59 -0.42
CA ILE A 97 -7.40 8.80 -1.14
C ILE A 97 -8.06 8.72 -2.50
N LEU A 98 -8.88 9.71 -2.83
CA LEU A 98 -9.36 9.96 -4.18
C LEU A 98 -8.68 11.23 -4.66
N GLY A 99 -8.04 11.18 -5.82
CA GLY A 99 -7.32 12.32 -6.37
C GLY A 99 -7.56 12.50 -7.86
N GLN A 100 -7.43 13.73 -8.33
CA GLN A 100 -7.41 14.07 -9.74
C GLN A 100 -6.21 14.96 -10.03
N LEU A 101 -5.35 14.52 -10.94
CA LEU A 101 -4.34 15.38 -11.55
C LEU A 101 -5.01 16.10 -12.72
N LYS A 102 -4.98 17.43 -12.70
CA LYS A 102 -5.70 18.31 -13.62
C LYS A 102 -4.73 19.18 -14.40
N ARG A 103 -5.16 19.60 -15.59
CA ARG A 103 -4.55 20.69 -16.36
C ARG A 103 -5.64 21.70 -16.69
N GLY A 104 -5.62 22.84 -16.02
CA GLY A 104 -6.79 23.73 -15.98
C GLY A 104 -8.03 22.95 -15.53
N GLU A 105 -9.12 23.04 -16.29
CA GLU A 105 -10.37 22.33 -15.99
C GLU A 105 -10.35 20.84 -16.41
N ALA A 106 -9.37 20.40 -17.20
CA ALA A 106 -9.33 19.04 -17.72
C ALA A 106 -8.69 18.07 -16.72
N VAL A 107 -9.37 16.96 -16.41
CA VAL A 107 -8.80 15.85 -15.64
C VAL A 107 -7.92 15.01 -16.56
N ILE A 108 -6.65 14.86 -16.18
CA ILE A 108 -5.67 14.03 -16.90
C ILE A 108 -5.61 12.63 -16.30
N THR A 109 -5.59 12.53 -14.98
CA THR A 109 -5.48 11.24 -14.27
C THR A 109 -6.36 11.27 -13.04
N THR A 110 -7.19 10.25 -12.87
CA THR A 110 -7.93 10.00 -11.62
C THR A 110 -7.25 8.86 -10.89
N THR A 111 -7.02 9.03 -9.59
CA THR A 111 -6.39 8.02 -8.73
C THR A 111 -7.31 7.66 -7.57
N SER A 112 -7.29 6.38 -7.20
CA SER A 112 -7.88 5.88 -5.96
C SER A 112 -6.85 5.00 -5.28
N ILE A 113 -6.41 5.40 -4.09
CA ILE A 113 -5.43 4.69 -3.28
C ILE A 113 -6.09 4.29 -1.96
N ASN A 114 -6.13 2.98 -1.71
CA ASN A 114 -6.72 2.40 -0.52
C ASN A 114 -5.62 1.69 0.29
N LEU A 115 -5.18 2.34 1.36
CA LEU A 115 -4.14 1.83 2.25
C LEU A 115 -4.82 1.24 3.47
N GLN A 116 -4.92 -0.09 3.54
CA GLN A 116 -5.71 -0.76 4.56
C GLN A 116 -4.83 -1.63 5.45
N GLN A 117 -4.74 -1.28 6.74
CA GLN A 117 -4.19 -2.15 7.77
C GLN A 117 -5.27 -3.06 8.37
N ASN A 118 -6.53 -2.62 8.39
CA ASN A 118 -7.69 -3.40 8.84
C ASN A 118 -8.20 -4.39 7.78
N SER A 119 -7.40 -4.69 6.76
CA SER A 119 -7.74 -5.69 5.75
C SER A 119 -7.56 -7.12 6.29
N PHE A 120 -7.86 -8.11 5.43
CA PHE A 120 -7.70 -9.53 5.73
C PHE A 120 -6.34 -9.85 6.40
N CYS A 121 -6.39 -10.64 7.47
CA CYS A 121 -5.23 -11.22 8.12
C CYS A 121 -5.59 -12.62 8.66
N ARG A 122 -4.56 -13.40 9.00
CA ARG A 122 -4.69 -14.76 9.58
C ARG A 122 -4.41 -14.80 11.08
N ARG A 123 -4.57 -13.66 11.76
CA ARG A 123 -4.38 -13.59 13.20
C ARG A 123 -5.47 -14.39 13.89
N ALA A 124 -5.08 -15.42 14.62
CA ALA A 124 -5.99 -16.34 15.30
C ALA A 124 -5.55 -16.63 16.75
N TRP A 125 -4.76 -15.75 17.34
CA TRP A 125 -4.24 -15.89 18.70
C TRP A 125 -4.67 -14.73 19.58
N PRO A 126 -4.75 -14.97 20.90
CA PRO A 126 -5.20 -13.96 21.86
C PRO A 126 -4.12 -13.07 22.45
N TYR A 127 -2.83 -13.38 22.27
CA TYR A 127 -1.72 -12.59 22.82
C TYR A 127 -0.65 -12.36 21.76
N GLU A 128 -0.01 -11.18 21.78
CA GLU A 128 0.95 -10.85 20.73
C GLU A 128 2.08 -11.90 20.66
N PRO A 129 2.47 -12.32 19.44
CA PRO A 129 3.60 -13.23 19.28
C PRO A 129 4.89 -12.50 19.70
N LYS A 130 5.90 -13.28 20.11
CA LYS A 130 7.22 -12.72 20.48
C LYS A 130 7.85 -11.94 19.33
N ASP A 131 7.76 -12.48 18.12
CA ASP A 131 8.14 -11.76 16.90
C ASP A 131 6.90 -11.03 16.36
N VAL A 132 6.89 -9.72 16.58
CA VAL A 132 5.83 -8.83 16.13
C VAL A 132 5.97 -8.40 14.68
N TYR A 133 7.09 -8.74 14.02
CA TYR A 133 7.40 -8.34 12.65
C TYR A 133 7.14 -9.49 11.65
N LYS A 134 7.67 -10.70 11.90
CA LYS A 134 7.41 -11.91 11.12
C LYS A 134 6.61 -12.92 11.95
N GLY A 135 5.70 -13.67 11.33
CA GLY A 135 4.88 -14.65 12.06
C GLY A 135 3.66 -14.05 12.77
N ASN A 136 3.31 -12.78 12.49
CA ASN A 136 2.22 -12.03 13.10
C ASN A 136 0.88 -12.09 12.32
N GLY A 137 0.78 -12.97 11.32
CA GLY A 137 -0.46 -13.31 10.63
C GLY A 137 -0.87 -12.28 9.58
N ARG A 138 -0.05 -11.26 9.33
CA ARG A 138 -0.25 -10.33 8.22
C ARG A 138 0.10 -11.05 6.92
N VAL A 139 -0.76 -10.88 5.92
CA VAL A 139 -0.55 -11.43 4.58
C VAL A 139 -0.71 -10.33 3.55
N ARG A 140 0.11 -10.36 2.50
CA ARG A 140 0.09 -9.35 1.44
C ARG A 140 -1.13 -9.53 0.54
N HIS A 141 -1.94 -8.48 0.41
CA HIS A 141 -3.05 -8.41 -0.53
C HIS A 141 -3.01 -7.08 -1.29
N GLU A 142 -2.18 -7.02 -2.32
CA GLU A 142 -1.88 -5.81 -3.07
C GLU A 142 -2.40 -5.94 -4.50
N ARG A 143 -2.98 -4.84 -5.00
CA ARG A 143 -3.50 -4.74 -6.35
C ARG A 143 -3.21 -3.36 -6.92
N LEU A 144 -2.73 -3.33 -8.15
CA LEU A 144 -2.62 -2.13 -8.98
C LEU A 144 -3.48 -2.31 -10.22
N ASN A 145 -4.16 -1.24 -10.64
CA ASN A 145 -4.94 -1.23 -11.88
C ASN A 145 -4.72 0.11 -12.59
N ILE A 146 -4.02 0.07 -13.71
CA ILE A 146 -3.74 1.24 -14.55
C ILE A 146 -4.62 1.16 -15.79
N GLN A 147 -5.40 2.20 -16.05
CA GLN A 147 -6.22 2.32 -17.24
C GLN A 147 -5.73 3.50 -18.07
N VAL A 148 -5.16 3.23 -19.23
CA VAL A 148 -4.73 4.26 -20.18
C VAL A 148 -5.83 4.42 -21.22
N SER A 149 -6.84 5.22 -20.86
CA SER A 149 -8.02 5.46 -21.69
C SER A 149 -8.64 4.14 -22.20
N ASN A 150 -9.03 4.10 -23.47
CA ASN A 150 -9.55 2.93 -24.18
C ASN A 150 -8.45 2.08 -24.87
N LEU A 151 -7.18 2.31 -24.56
CA LEU A 151 -6.04 1.72 -25.27
C LEU A 151 -5.43 0.53 -24.53
N LEU A 152 -5.27 0.66 -23.21
CA LEU A 152 -4.51 -0.28 -22.41
C LEU A 152 -5.08 -0.40 -21.00
N ASN A 153 -5.08 -1.62 -20.47
CA ASN A 153 -5.27 -1.86 -19.05
C ASN A 153 -4.17 -2.78 -18.51
N ILE A 154 -3.45 -2.31 -17.49
CA ILE A 154 -2.42 -3.09 -16.80
C ILE A 154 -2.93 -3.40 -15.40
N GLN A 155 -2.92 -4.67 -15.02
CA GLN A 155 -3.29 -5.13 -13.69
C GLN A 155 -2.11 -5.84 -13.06
N VAL A 156 -1.84 -5.54 -11.79
CA VAL A 156 -0.86 -6.27 -10.98
C VAL A 156 -1.58 -6.87 -9.79
N HIS A 157 -1.32 -8.14 -9.52
CA HIS A 157 -1.92 -8.90 -8.43
C HIS A 157 -0.82 -9.55 -7.59
N SER A 158 -0.76 -9.22 -6.31
CA SER A 158 0.14 -9.88 -5.37
C SER A 158 -0.61 -10.29 -4.12
N TYR A 159 -0.70 -11.61 -3.90
CA TYR A 159 -1.60 -12.21 -2.91
C TYR A 159 -0.91 -13.34 -2.16
N GLN A 160 -0.99 -13.30 -0.84
CA GLN A 160 -0.47 -14.34 0.03
C GLN A 160 -1.60 -14.92 0.87
N SER A 161 -1.67 -16.24 0.95
CA SER A 161 -2.58 -16.94 1.86
C SER A 161 -1.89 -17.37 3.14
N TYR A 162 -0.58 -17.27 3.24
CA TYR A 162 0.21 -17.53 4.44
C TYR A 162 1.40 -16.60 4.52
N GLU A 163 2.01 -16.57 5.69
CA GLU A 163 3.19 -15.75 5.96
C GLU A 163 4.43 -16.40 5.34
N VAL A 164 5.37 -15.57 4.90
CA VAL A 164 6.64 -16.03 4.34
C VAL A 164 7.34 -17.01 5.30
N GLY A 165 7.74 -18.18 4.78
CA GLY A 165 8.43 -19.20 5.54
C GLY A 165 7.55 -20.16 6.36
N LYS A 166 6.23 -19.94 6.44
CA LYS A 166 5.30 -20.96 6.97
C LYS A 166 4.92 -21.92 5.85
N LYS A 167 5.46 -23.15 5.93
CA LYS A 167 5.23 -24.25 4.96
C LYS A 167 4.06 -25.15 5.34
N ASP A 168 3.13 -24.67 6.16
CA ASP A 168 1.97 -25.42 6.63
C ASP A 168 0.94 -25.67 5.51
N VAL A 169 1.02 -24.92 4.41
CA VAL A 169 0.15 -25.08 3.24
C VAL A 169 0.97 -24.99 1.94
N ILE A 170 0.82 -25.98 1.06
CA ILE A 170 1.32 -25.90 -0.32
C ILE A 170 0.28 -25.13 -1.14
N THR A 171 0.65 -23.98 -1.67
CA THR A 171 -0.17 -23.22 -2.64
C THR A 171 0.60 -22.94 -3.91
N THR A 172 -0.13 -22.65 -4.99
CA THR A 172 0.41 -22.22 -6.29
C THR A 172 -0.44 -21.06 -6.80
N GLY A 173 0.11 -20.18 -7.63
CA GLY A 173 -0.61 -19.01 -8.12
C GLY A 173 -1.08 -18.10 -6.99
N ALA A 174 -2.31 -17.59 -7.07
CA ALA A 174 -2.87 -16.67 -6.06
C ALA A 174 -2.86 -17.29 -4.66
N GLY A 175 -2.17 -16.64 -3.72
CA GLY A 175 -2.02 -17.11 -2.34
C GLY A 175 -0.67 -17.75 -2.03
N HIS A 176 0.19 -17.95 -3.03
CA HIS A 176 1.58 -18.36 -2.82
C HIS A 176 2.46 -17.19 -2.38
N GLU A 177 3.53 -17.47 -1.62
CA GLU A 177 4.36 -16.41 -0.99
C GLU A 177 4.94 -15.41 -2.00
N ASP A 178 5.30 -15.90 -3.18
CA ASP A 178 5.86 -15.12 -4.28
C ASP A 178 4.84 -14.71 -5.34
N HIS A 179 3.54 -14.94 -5.15
CA HIS A 179 2.54 -14.61 -6.17
C HIS A 179 2.65 -13.13 -6.59
N PHE A 180 2.95 -12.92 -7.86
CA PHE A 180 3.06 -11.61 -8.48
C PHE A 180 2.77 -11.75 -9.98
N ASP A 181 1.51 -11.53 -10.34
CA ASP A 181 1.03 -11.65 -11.72
C ASP A 181 0.77 -10.26 -12.31
N ILE A 182 1.26 -10.03 -13.53
CA ILE A 182 0.95 -8.85 -14.34
C ILE A 182 0.11 -9.27 -15.54
N PHE A 183 -1.06 -8.63 -15.70
CA PHE A 183 -1.90 -8.77 -16.88
C PHE A 183 -1.88 -7.47 -17.66
N ILE A 184 -1.71 -7.57 -18.99
CA ILE A 184 -1.75 -6.42 -19.88
C ILE A 184 -2.78 -6.68 -20.98
N PHE A 185 -3.89 -5.95 -20.93
CA PHE A 185 -4.94 -5.96 -21.93
C PHE A 185 -4.75 -4.80 -22.89
N ARG A 186 -4.77 -5.07 -24.20
CA ARG A 186 -4.51 -4.06 -25.25
C ARG A 186 -5.67 -3.96 -26.20
N ASN A 187 -5.95 -2.74 -26.65
CA ASN A 187 -6.65 -2.53 -27.91
C ASN A 187 -5.67 -2.80 -29.06
N SER A 188 -5.46 -4.08 -29.38
CA SER A 188 -4.44 -4.48 -30.35
C SER A 188 -4.65 -3.92 -31.76
N GLY A 189 -5.88 -3.54 -32.12
CA GLY A 189 -6.15 -2.86 -33.38
C GLY A 189 -5.57 -1.45 -33.45
N LEU A 190 -5.40 -0.77 -32.31
CA LEU A 190 -4.86 0.59 -32.25
C LEU A 190 -3.38 0.63 -31.83
N VAL A 191 -2.99 -0.15 -30.83
CA VAL A 191 -1.62 -0.10 -30.25
C VAL A 191 -0.75 -1.30 -30.62
N GLY A 192 -1.29 -2.24 -31.40
CA GLY A 192 -0.61 -3.48 -31.74
C GLY A 192 -0.44 -4.44 -30.55
N GLY A 193 0.38 -5.48 -30.75
CA GLY A 193 0.66 -6.49 -29.75
C GLY A 193 -0.50 -7.45 -29.46
N GLN A 194 -0.29 -8.39 -28.54
CA GLN A 194 -1.31 -9.37 -28.17
C GLN A 194 -2.44 -8.73 -27.33
N PRO A 195 -3.71 -9.10 -27.56
CA PRO A 195 -4.84 -8.58 -26.80
C PRO A 195 -4.70 -8.79 -25.29
N LEU A 196 -4.07 -9.89 -24.90
CA LEU A 196 -3.71 -10.22 -23.53
C LEU A 196 -2.26 -10.71 -23.48
N ALA A 197 -1.48 -10.15 -22.56
CA ALA A 197 -0.23 -10.74 -22.09
C ALA A 197 -0.31 -10.97 -20.58
N LYS A 198 0.13 -12.13 -20.11
CA LYS A 198 0.26 -12.48 -18.70
C LYS A 198 1.73 -12.75 -18.39
N PHE A 199 2.25 -12.15 -17.33
CA PHE A 199 3.58 -12.42 -16.79
C PHE A 199 3.42 -12.91 -15.36
N SER A 200 4.00 -14.06 -15.04
CA SER A 200 3.97 -14.64 -13.69
C SER A 200 5.34 -14.47 -13.05
N LEU A 201 5.72 -13.20 -12.84
CA LEU A 201 7.06 -12.79 -12.39
C LEU A 201 7.50 -13.53 -11.13
N GLY A 202 6.59 -13.75 -10.18
CA GLY A 202 6.86 -14.52 -8.98
C GLY A 202 7.41 -15.92 -9.24
N GLU A 203 6.78 -16.64 -10.17
CA GLU A 203 7.19 -18.00 -10.55
C GLU A 203 8.44 -17.98 -11.43
N GLU A 204 8.52 -17.02 -12.36
CA GLU A 204 9.66 -16.85 -13.27
C GLU A 204 10.96 -16.57 -12.50
N VAL A 205 10.97 -15.57 -11.63
CA VAL A 205 12.16 -15.19 -10.84
C VAL A 205 12.56 -16.30 -9.88
N ARG A 206 11.60 -16.99 -9.24
CA ARG A 206 11.89 -18.15 -8.39
C ARG A 206 12.59 -19.25 -9.17
N ARG A 207 12.15 -19.53 -10.40
CA ARG A 207 12.78 -20.55 -11.25
C ARG A 207 14.20 -20.14 -11.62
N GLU A 208 14.42 -18.88 -11.99
CA GLU A 208 15.74 -18.32 -12.31
C GLU A 208 16.72 -18.46 -11.14
N HIS A 209 16.27 -18.20 -9.92
CA HIS A 209 17.10 -18.28 -8.71
C HIS A 209 16.99 -19.62 -7.95
N SER A 210 16.44 -20.66 -8.58
CA SER A 210 16.18 -21.96 -7.90
C SER A 210 17.43 -22.67 -7.37
N GLN A 211 18.61 -22.35 -7.90
CA GLN A 211 19.91 -22.91 -7.48
C GLN A 211 20.74 -21.92 -6.64
N ASP A 212 20.24 -20.71 -6.41
CA ASP A 212 20.93 -19.67 -5.68
C ASP A 212 20.48 -19.64 -4.22
N SER A 213 21.26 -20.26 -3.34
CA SER A 213 20.98 -20.28 -1.91
C SER A 213 21.10 -18.91 -1.23
N SER A 214 21.67 -17.91 -1.89
CA SER A 214 21.79 -16.54 -1.38
C SER A 214 20.59 -15.66 -1.74
N TYR A 215 19.71 -16.12 -2.63
CA TYR A 215 18.54 -15.38 -3.05
C TYR A 215 17.50 -15.28 -1.92
N LEU A 216 17.30 -14.05 -1.42
CA LEU A 216 16.37 -13.74 -0.32
C LEU A 216 14.97 -13.30 -0.80
N GLY A 217 14.75 -13.27 -2.11
CA GLY A 217 13.52 -12.78 -2.73
C GLY A 217 13.73 -11.45 -3.47
N HIS A 218 12.86 -11.20 -4.46
CA HIS A 218 12.95 -10.07 -5.38
C HIS A 218 12.96 -8.71 -4.68
N ASN A 219 12.27 -8.58 -3.55
CA ASN A 219 12.27 -7.34 -2.77
C ASN A 219 13.63 -7.01 -2.16
N GLU A 220 14.33 -8.01 -1.61
CA GLU A 220 15.67 -7.77 -1.03
C GLU A 220 16.69 -7.52 -2.13
N GLN A 221 16.60 -8.25 -3.25
CA GLN A 221 17.45 -8.03 -4.43
C GLN A 221 17.27 -6.61 -5.01
N ALA A 222 16.03 -6.11 -5.11
CA ALA A 222 15.76 -4.77 -5.58
C ALA A 222 16.34 -3.69 -4.64
N ARG A 223 16.26 -3.91 -3.31
CA ARG A 223 16.88 -3.00 -2.32
C ARG A 223 18.40 -3.02 -2.40
N GLU A 224 19.00 -4.19 -2.56
CA GLU A 224 20.44 -4.33 -2.74
C GLU A 224 20.90 -3.60 -4.01
N ALA A 225 20.22 -3.81 -5.14
CA ALA A 225 20.52 -3.12 -6.39
C ALA A 225 20.45 -1.59 -6.23
N LEU A 226 19.39 -1.07 -5.61
CA LEU A 226 19.25 0.37 -5.32
C LEU A 226 20.38 0.89 -4.42
N PHE A 227 20.77 0.12 -3.41
CA PHE A 227 21.85 0.51 -2.50
C PHE A 227 23.22 0.54 -3.20
N LEU A 228 23.50 -0.45 -4.06
CA LEU A 228 24.71 -0.49 -4.86
C LEU A 228 24.75 0.66 -5.87
N ASP A 229 23.64 0.93 -6.55
CA ASP A 229 23.53 2.07 -7.45
C ASP A 229 23.81 3.40 -6.74
N PHE A 230 23.30 3.56 -5.51
CA PHE A 230 23.59 4.71 -4.68
C PHE A 230 25.08 4.83 -4.33
N LEU A 231 25.71 3.73 -3.87
CA LEU A 231 27.13 3.72 -3.50
C LEU A 231 28.05 4.01 -4.70
N GLU A 232 27.67 3.53 -5.88
CA GLU A 232 28.44 3.69 -7.11
C GLU A 232 28.12 5.00 -7.85
N GLY A 233 27.16 5.79 -7.36
CA GLY A 233 26.69 7.01 -8.02
C GLY A 233 26.03 6.75 -9.38
N ARG A 234 25.49 5.55 -9.59
CA ARG A 234 24.75 5.20 -10.81
C ARG A 234 23.40 5.90 -10.82
N PRO A 235 22.86 6.23 -12.01
CA PRO A 235 21.49 6.70 -12.13
C PRO A 235 20.52 5.69 -11.53
N SER A 236 19.65 6.16 -10.64
CA SER A 236 18.65 5.36 -9.97
C SER A 236 17.27 6.00 -10.12
N PRO A 237 16.19 5.22 -10.28
CA PRO A 237 14.83 5.75 -10.28
C PRO A 237 14.45 6.41 -8.93
N SER A 238 15.23 6.18 -7.86
CA SER A 238 14.94 6.67 -6.50
C SER A 238 15.91 7.75 -6.00
N HIS A 239 16.34 8.68 -6.87
CA HIS A 239 17.11 9.85 -6.43
C HIS A 239 16.26 10.81 -5.58
N PHE A 240 16.85 11.52 -4.62
CA PHE A 240 16.11 12.48 -3.76
C PHE A 240 15.22 13.48 -4.53
N SER A 241 15.63 13.91 -5.73
CA SER A 241 14.86 14.83 -6.57
C SER A 241 13.57 14.22 -7.14
N THR A 242 13.48 12.89 -7.29
CA THR A 242 12.28 12.22 -7.82
C THR A 242 11.15 12.14 -6.78
N HIS A 243 11.49 12.31 -5.50
CA HIS A 243 10.52 12.28 -4.38
C HIS A 243 9.75 13.60 -4.19
N GLY A 244 9.94 14.60 -5.05
CA GLY A 244 9.31 15.92 -4.92
C GLY A 244 7.77 15.84 -4.91
N LEU A 245 7.20 15.15 -5.89
CA LEU A 245 5.75 14.93 -5.98
C LEU A 245 5.25 14.08 -4.80
N THR A 246 5.98 13.04 -4.44
CA THR A 246 5.69 12.16 -3.30
C THR A 246 5.56 12.96 -2.00
N ASN A 247 6.55 13.80 -1.69
CA ASN A 247 6.56 14.62 -0.48
C ASN A 247 5.40 15.64 -0.47
N LYS A 248 5.13 16.26 -1.62
CA LYS A 248 4.04 17.23 -1.77
C LYS A 248 2.68 16.56 -1.55
N LEU A 249 2.44 15.39 -2.17
CA LEU A 249 1.24 14.59 -1.97
C LEU A 249 1.08 14.17 -0.51
N LEU A 250 2.12 13.60 0.12
CA LEU A 250 2.08 13.20 1.53
C LEU A 250 1.69 14.35 2.46
N SER A 251 2.32 15.51 2.26
CA SER A 251 2.01 16.72 3.02
C SER A 251 0.55 17.15 2.85
N LYS A 252 0.04 17.18 1.61
CA LYS A 252 -1.33 17.60 1.30
C LYS A 252 -2.38 16.59 1.75
N ILE A 253 -2.08 15.30 1.70
CA ILE A 253 -2.94 14.25 2.27
C ILE A 253 -3.09 14.47 3.79
N TYR A 254 -2.00 14.76 4.50
CA TYR A 254 -2.08 15.08 5.92
C TYR A 254 -2.83 16.38 6.21
N GLU A 255 -2.69 17.40 5.35
CA GLU A 255 -3.48 18.63 5.47
C GLU A 255 -4.99 18.34 5.37
N CYS A 256 -5.42 17.47 4.44
CA CYS A 256 -6.82 17.00 4.36
C CYS A 256 -7.26 16.26 5.64
N ILE A 257 -6.42 15.38 6.16
CA ILE A 257 -6.63 14.64 7.42
C ILE A 257 -6.80 15.61 8.61
N VAL A 258 -6.01 16.67 8.67
CA VAL A 258 -6.12 17.71 9.70
C VAL A 258 -7.39 18.54 9.52
N LYS A 259 -7.76 18.92 8.28
CA LYS A 259 -9.03 19.62 8.00
C LYS A 259 -10.24 18.88 8.56
N GLU A 260 -10.33 17.57 8.36
CA GLU A 260 -11.41 16.77 8.93
C GLU A 260 -11.37 16.71 10.47
N ASN A 261 -10.18 16.71 11.09
CA ASN A 261 -10.09 16.84 12.56
C ASN A 261 -10.69 18.14 13.08
N CYS A 262 -10.60 19.20 12.28
CA CYS A 262 -11.19 20.50 12.59
C CYS A 262 -12.66 20.61 12.14
N GLY A 263 -13.31 19.51 11.74
CA GLY A 263 -14.70 19.50 11.30
C GLY A 263 -14.94 20.08 9.91
N SER A 264 -13.89 20.29 9.12
CA SER A 264 -13.96 20.77 7.74
C SER A 264 -14.02 19.61 6.74
N LEU A 265 -14.43 19.89 5.50
CA LEU A 265 -14.36 18.92 4.41
C LEU A 265 -12.88 18.49 4.20
N PRO A 266 -12.55 17.18 4.18
CA PRO A 266 -11.18 16.69 3.93
C PRO A 266 -10.84 16.74 2.45
N HIS A 267 -10.88 17.95 1.92
CA HIS A 267 -10.71 18.28 0.51
C HIS A 267 -9.67 19.38 0.36
N LEU A 268 -8.86 19.28 -0.68
CA LEU A 268 -7.85 20.28 -1.00
C LEU A 268 -7.51 20.27 -2.48
N GLU A 269 -7.44 21.46 -3.08
CA GLU A 269 -6.87 21.68 -4.41
C GLU A 269 -5.57 22.48 -4.30
N PHE A 270 -4.56 22.13 -5.09
CA PHE A 270 -3.26 22.79 -5.08
C PHE A 270 -2.53 22.67 -6.42
N GLU A 271 -1.70 23.66 -6.75
CA GLU A 271 -0.83 23.65 -7.94
C GLU A 271 0.38 22.73 -7.73
N LEU A 272 0.85 22.09 -8.81
CA LEU A 272 2.03 21.20 -8.85
C LEU A 272 3.34 21.95 -9.01
#